data_AF-A0A973AZG0-F1
#
_entry.id   AF-A0A973AZG0-F1
#
_cell.length_a   1.000
_cell.length_b   1.000
_cell.length_c   1.000
_cell.angle_alpha   90.00
_cell.angle_beta   90.00
_cell.angle_gamma   90.00
#
_symmetry.space_group_name_H-M   'P 1'
#
loop_
_entity.id
_entity.type
_entity.pdbx_description
1 polymer ?
#
loop_
_entity_poly.entity_id
_entity_poly.type
_entity_poly.pdbx_seq_one_letter_code
_entity_poly.pdbx_strand_id
1 'polypeptide(L)'
;MMQSYRGTSYLFGGNAPYVEELYEAYLNDPGSVAETWRTYFDSVQHLPAVDGTDVKDIAHAPIVASFAQRSKLGPIRVLDDSADSEMGRKRVAVQQLIATYRNIGTRWADLDPLKRTERPVIPELDPGFYGFTDADMDIVFNTSNTFFGKNKMTLRELLQNLRQTYCGT
;
A
#
# COMPACT_ATOMS: atom_id res chain seq x y z
N MET A 1 11.01 -20.06 -59.44
CA MET A 1 12.29 -19.43 -59.07
C MET A 1 12.19 -18.46 -57.88
N MET A 2 11.04 -17.83 -57.58
CA MET A 2 10.88 -16.96 -56.39
C MET A 2 10.55 -17.69 -55.06
N GLN A 3 10.12 -18.95 -55.09
CA GLN A 3 9.79 -19.70 -53.85
C GLN A 3 11.04 -20.26 -53.14
N SER A 4 12.09 -20.61 -53.89
CA SER A 4 13.34 -21.16 -53.35
C SER A 4 14.11 -20.13 -52.51
N TYR A 5 14.02 -18.83 -52.81
CA TYR A 5 14.65 -17.76 -52.02
C TYR A 5 13.97 -17.50 -50.68
N ARG A 6 12.69 -17.88 -50.52
CA ARG A 6 12.02 -17.78 -49.22
C ARG A 6 12.57 -18.82 -48.25
N GLY A 7 12.80 -20.06 -48.69
CA GLY A 7 13.29 -21.15 -47.84
C GLY A 7 14.74 -21.04 -47.36
N THR A 8 15.58 -20.26 -48.06
CA THR A 8 16.98 -19.98 -47.66
C THR A 8 17.17 -18.54 -47.19
N SER A 9 16.08 -17.79 -46.99
CA SER A 9 16.17 -16.44 -46.45
C SER A 9 16.68 -16.49 -45.01
N TYR A 10 17.50 -15.52 -44.63
CA TYR A 10 17.94 -15.31 -43.25
C TYR A 10 16.76 -15.15 -42.28
N LEU A 11 15.55 -14.88 -42.79
CA LEU A 11 14.29 -14.76 -42.05
C LEU A 11 13.53 -16.10 -41.88
N PHE A 12 14.05 -17.23 -42.38
CA PHE A 12 13.36 -18.52 -42.28
C PHE A 12 13.57 -19.17 -40.90
N GLY A 13 12.54 -19.86 -40.40
CA GLY A 13 12.31 -20.17 -38.98
C GLY A 13 13.40 -20.87 -38.17
N GLY A 14 14.47 -21.39 -38.80
CA GLY A 14 15.64 -21.91 -38.09
C GLY A 14 16.54 -20.81 -37.48
N ASN A 15 16.54 -19.61 -38.09
CA ASN A 15 17.32 -18.46 -37.61
C ASN A 15 16.47 -17.47 -36.79
N ALA A 16 15.20 -17.79 -36.54
CA ALA A 16 14.28 -16.90 -35.85
C ALA A 16 14.80 -16.41 -34.49
N PRO A 17 15.38 -17.26 -33.61
CA PRO A 17 15.91 -16.78 -32.32
C PRO A 17 17.06 -15.78 -32.49
N TYR A 18 17.91 -15.97 -33.51
CA TYR A 18 19.03 -15.07 -33.78
C TYR A 18 18.56 -13.71 -34.28
N VAL A 19 17.58 -13.70 -35.20
CA VAL A 19 16.99 -12.45 -35.70
C VAL A 19 16.21 -11.73 -34.60
N GLU A 20 15.54 -12.46 -33.71
CA GLU A 20 14.83 -11.90 -32.56
C GLU A 20 15.81 -11.24 -31.58
N GLU A 21 16.90 -11.91 -31.19
CA GLU A 21 17.93 -11.32 -30.34
C GLU A 21 18.56 -10.07 -30.97
N LEU A 22 18.81 -10.11 -32.28
CA LEU A 22 19.35 -8.97 -33.02
C LEU A 22 18.36 -7.80 -33.08
N TYR A 23 17.07 -8.08 -33.20
CA TYR A 23 16.02 -7.06 -33.17
C TYR A 23 15.85 -6.47 -31.77
N GLU A 24 15.89 -7.29 -30.72
CA GLU A 24 15.87 -6.80 -29.33
C GLU A 24 17.09 -5.91 -29.01
N ALA A 25 18.27 -6.25 -29.53
CA ALA A 25 19.45 -5.40 -29.42
C ALA A 25 19.25 -4.06 -30.14
N TYR A 26 18.68 -4.07 -31.35
CA TYR A 26 18.30 -2.85 -32.09
C TYR A 26 17.28 -1.98 -31.33
N LEU A 27 16.26 -2.59 -30.70
CA LEU A 27 15.25 -1.86 -29.92
C LEU A 27 15.85 -1.17 -28.68
N ASN A 28 16.88 -1.76 -28.08
CA ASN A 28 17.61 -1.16 -26.96
C ASN A 28 18.58 -0.07 -27.43
N ASP A 29 19.38 -0.36 -28.46
CA ASP A 29 20.32 0.57 -29.08
C ASP A 29 20.45 0.27 -30.59
N PRO A 30 19.90 1.13 -31.47
CA PRO A 30 20.04 0.98 -32.92
C PRO A 30 21.51 0.96 -33.39
N GLY A 31 22.42 1.57 -32.61
CA GLY A 31 23.86 1.59 -32.83
C GLY A 31 24.54 0.23 -32.71
N SER A 32 23.95 -0.70 -31.96
CA SER A 32 24.53 -2.00 -31.62
C SER A 32 24.49 -3.02 -32.76
N VAL A 33 23.66 -2.80 -33.78
CA VAL A 33 23.52 -3.67 -34.94
C VAL A 33 24.23 -3.10 -36.17
N ALA A 34 24.66 -4.01 -37.06
CA ALA A 34 25.28 -3.64 -38.33
C ALA A 34 24.33 -2.80 -39.20
N GLU A 35 24.88 -1.93 -40.03
CA GLU A 35 24.13 -0.96 -40.83
C GLU A 35 23.04 -1.62 -41.70
N THR A 36 23.35 -2.75 -42.33
CA THR A 36 22.40 -3.52 -43.16
C THR A 36 21.17 -3.98 -42.38
N TRP A 37 21.35 -4.37 -41.12
CA TRP A 37 20.26 -4.77 -40.24
C TRP A 37 19.49 -3.58 -39.70
N ARG A 38 20.17 -2.47 -39.41
CA ARG A 38 19.52 -1.22 -39.00
C ARG A 38 18.55 -0.72 -40.06
N THR A 39 19.01 -0.62 -41.32
CA THR A 39 18.15 -0.21 -42.44
C THR A 39 16.96 -1.15 -42.63
N TYR A 40 17.18 -2.45 -42.45
CA TYR A 40 16.10 -3.43 -42.51
C TYR A 40 15.08 -3.21 -41.38
N PHE A 41 15.52 -3.09 -40.12
CA PHE A 41 14.63 -2.90 -38.98
C PHE A 41 13.91 -1.54 -38.98
N ASP A 42 14.57 -0.47 -39.43
CA ASP A 42 13.93 0.84 -39.65
C ASP A 42 12.75 0.72 -40.63
N SER A 43 12.91 -0.07 -41.70
CA SER A 43 11.84 -0.30 -42.68
C SER A 43 10.67 -1.10 -42.12
N VAL A 44 10.92 -1.97 -41.14
CA VAL A 44 9.90 -2.82 -40.49
C VAL A 44 9.14 -2.04 -39.42
N GLN A 45 9.80 -1.15 -38.68
CA GLN A 45 9.15 -0.29 -37.67
C GLN A 45 8.11 0.67 -38.27
N HIS A 46 8.20 0.98 -39.56
CA HIS A 46 7.24 1.81 -40.27
C HIS A 46 6.02 1.04 -40.79
N LEU A 47 5.98 -0.29 -40.59
CA LEU A 47 4.83 -1.09 -40.94
C LEU A 47 3.80 -1.03 -39.80
N PRO A 48 2.51 -0.90 -40.12
CA PRO A 48 1.47 -0.98 -39.10
C PRO A 48 1.51 -2.36 -38.44
N ALA A 49 1.29 -2.40 -37.13
CA ALA A 49 1.24 -3.67 -36.41
C ALA A 49 0.08 -4.54 -36.94
N VAL A 50 0.21 -5.85 -36.75
CA VAL A 50 -0.77 -6.84 -37.26
C VAL A 50 -2.17 -6.62 -36.68
N ASP A 51 -2.25 -6.05 -35.48
CA ASP A 51 -3.49 -5.70 -34.79
C ASP A 51 -4.05 -4.30 -35.18
N GLY A 52 -3.40 -3.61 -36.11
CA GLY A 52 -3.79 -2.28 -36.57
C GLY A 52 -3.37 -1.15 -35.64
N THR A 53 -2.57 -1.43 -34.61
CA THR A 53 -2.01 -0.39 -33.74
C THR A 53 -0.76 0.23 -34.34
N ASP A 54 -0.50 1.49 -34.00
CA ASP A 54 0.69 2.25 -34.42
C ASP A 54 1.70 2.36 -33.26
N VAL A 55 1.75 1.31 -32.42
CA VAL A 55 2.61 1.29 -31.23
C VAL A 55 3.98 0.80 -31.65
N LYS A 56 5.01 1.58 -31.31
CA LYS A 56 6.41 1.19 -31.52
C LYS A 56 6.75 -0.04 -30.68
N ASP A 57 7.46 -0.99 -31.26
CA ASP A 57 7.94 -2.19 -30.56
C ASP A 57 8.84 -1.84 -29.37
N ILE A 58 8.73 -2.65 -28.31
CA ILE A 58 9.46 -2.50 -27.04
C ILE A 58 10.33 -3.73 -26.82
N ALA A 59 11.57 -3.56 -26.36
CA ALA A 59 12.45 -4.69 -26.05
C ALA A 59 11.87 -5.56 -24.90
N HIS A 60 11.74 -6.88 -25.09
CA HIS A 60 11.14 -7.77 -24.10
C HIS A 60 12.16 -8.33 -23.10
N ALA A 61 13.43 -8.50 -23.49
CA ALA A 61 14.52 -8.91 -22.61
C ALA A 61 14.54 -8.26 -21.21
N PRO A 62 14.50 -6.90 -21.05
CA PRO A 62 14.54 -6.28 -19.73
C PRO A 62 13.29 -6.58 -18.89
N ILE A 63 12.13 -6.73 -19.53
CA ILE A 63 10.87 -7.06 -18.88
C ILE A 63 10.96 -8.49 -18.32
N VAL A 64 11.36 -9.45 -19.16
CA VAL A 64 11.56 -10.85 -18.76
C VAL A 64 12.60 -10.97 -17.65
N ALA A 65 13.71 -10.25 -17.75
CA ALA A 65 14.73 -10.21 -16.71
C ALA A 65 14.19 -9.68 -15.38
N SER A 66 13.38 -8.62 -15.40
CA SER A 66 12.76 -8.06 -14.20
C SER A 66 11.79 -9.05 -13.53
N PHE A 67 11.02 -9.80 -14.31
CA PHE A 67 10.13 -10.84 -13.81
C PHE A 67 10.90 -12.03 -13.26
N ALA A 68 11.96 -12.47 -13.95
CA ALA A 68 12.85 -13.52 -13.47
C ALA A 68 13.51 -13.12 -12.14
N GLN A 69 13.99 -11.88 -12.02
CA GLN A 69 14.55 -11.36 -10.77
C GLN A 69 13.51 -11.28 -9.65
N ARG A 70 12.30 -10.82 -9.95
CA ARG A 70 11.19 -10.76 -8.99
C ARG A 70 10.77 -12.14 -8.51
N SER A 71 10.76 -13.15 -9.39
CA SER A 71 10.44 -14.53 -9.02
C SER A 71 11.43 -15.12 -8.01
N LYS A 72 12.70 -14.71 -8.06
CA LYS A 72 13.75 -15.10 -7.10
C LYS A 72 13.53 -14.50 -5.70
N LEU A 73 12.85 -13.36 -5.60
CA LEU A 73 12.55 -12.69 -4.32
C LEU A 73 11.38 -13.36 -3.56
N GLY A 74 10.76 -14.39 -4.16
CA GLY A 74 9.65 -15.13 -3.56
C GLY A 74 8.28 -14.54 -3.90
N PRO A 75 7.19 -15.27 -3.59
CA PRO A 75 5.84 -14.81 -3.84
C PRO A 75 5.53 -13.55 -3.02
N ILE A 76 4.60 -12.71 -3.51
CA ILE A 76 4.04 -11.61 -2.72
C ILE A 76 3.44 -12.22 -1.46
N ARG A 77 4.11 -12.05 -0.31
CA ARG A 77 3.59 -12.49 0.98
C ARG A 77 2.53 -11.48 1.41
N VAL A 78 1.29 -11.94 1.52
CA VAL A 78 0.29 -11.27 2.34
C VAL A 78 0.75 -11.50 3.78
N LEU A 79 1.29 -10.46 4.42
CA LEU A 79 1.63 -10.51 5.83
C LEU A 79 0.32 -10.41 6.63
N ASP A 80 0.06 -11.39 7.49
CA ASP A 80 -0.97 -11.27 8.52
C ASP A 80 -0.36 -10.56 9.74
N ASP A 81 -1.11 -9.63 10.32
CA ASP A 81 -0.67 -8.81 11.45
C ASP A 81 -0.77 -9.65 12.73
N SER A 82 0.30 -10.35 13.12
CA SER A 82 0.19 -11.43 14.13
C SER A 82 1.06 -11.25 15.39
N ALA A 83 1.45 -10.03 15.77
CA ALA A 83 1.90 -9.73 17.14
C ALA A 83 1.78 -8.23 17.48
N ASP A 84 2.04 -7.34 16.52
CA ASP A 84 1.74 -5.91 16.65
C ASP A 84 0.23 -5.62 16.64
N SER A 85 -0.60 -6.59 16.24
CA SER A 85 -2.04 -6.45 16.19
C SER A 85 -2.69 -6.14 17.52
N GLU A 86 -2.25 -6.71 18.64
CA GLU A 86 -2.88 -6.39 19.94
C GLU A 86 -2.61 -4.95 20.36
N MET A 87 -1.35 -4.50 20.27
CA MET A 87 -0.99 -3.12 20.57
C MET A 87 -1.61 -2.15 19.54
N GLY A 88 -1.70 -2.56 18.27
CA GLY A 88 -2.40 -1.85 17.20
C GLY A 88 -3.89 -1.69 17.49
N ARG A 89 -4.57 -2.77 17.87
CA ARG A 89 -5.98 -2.78 18.31
C ARG A 89 -6.18 -1.86 19.51
N LYS A 90 -5.32 -1.95 20.53
CA LYS A 90 -5.35 -1.07 21.71
C LYS A 90 -5.16 0.40 21.32
N ARG A 91 -4.24 0.72 20.41
CA ARG A 91 -4.06 2.11 19.90
C ARG A 91 -5.30 2.63 19.20
N VAL A 92 -5.94 1.81 18.36
CA VAL A 92 -7.19 2.17 17.67
C VAL A 92 -8.32 2.35 18.69
N ALA A 93 -8.43 1.45 19.65
CA ALA A 93 -9.41 1.53 20.74
C ALA A 93 -9.24 2.81 21.58
N VAL A 94 -8.01 3.23 21.88
CA VAL A 94 -7.75 4.51 22.56
C VAL A 94 -8.25 5.70 21.73
N GLN A 95 -8.03 5.71 20.41
CA GLN A 95 -8.53 6.78 19.54
C GLN A 95 -10.07 6.79 19.50
N GLN A 96 -10.70 5.62 19.46
CA GLN A 96 -12.15 5.50 19.51
C GLN A 96 -12.70 6.02 20.85
N LEU A 97 -12.06 5.67 21.97
CA LEU A 97 -12.41 6.17 23.30
C LEU A 97 -12.32 7.69 23.38
N ILE A 98 -11.24 8.30 22.86
CA ILE A 98 -11.09 9.76 22.78
C ILE A 98 -12.23 10.38 21.96
N ALA A 99 -12.57 9.80 20.82
CA ALA A 99 -13.67 10.27 19.97
C ALA A 99 -15.03 10.16 20.69
N THR A 100 -15.28 9.09 21.43
CA THR A 100 -16.51 8.92 22.21
C THR A 100 -16.61 9.96 23.32
N TYR A 101 -15.55 10.22 24.07
CA TYR A 101 -15.54 11.29 25.07
C TYR A 101 -15.80 12.67 24.44
N ARG A 102 -15.25 12.94 23.25
CA ARG A 102 -15.49 14.18 22.50
C ARG A 102 -16.94 14.36 22.08
N ASN A 103 -17.58 13.30 21.60
CA ASN A 103 -18.92 13.37 21.02
C ASN A 103 -20.03 13.24 22.06
N ILE A 104 -19.83 12.38 23.08
CA ILE A 104 -20.88 11.92 24.00
C ILE A 104 -20.55 12.27 25.47
N GLY A 105 -19.34 12.75 25.78
CA GLY A 105 -18.90 13.01 27.16
C GLY A 105 -19.81 13.97 27.94
N THR A 106 -20.44 14.93 27.27
CA THR A 106 -21.38 15.88 27.89
C THR A 106 -22.61 15.21 28.51
N ARG A 107 -23.03 14.05 27.99
CA ARG A 107 -24.13 13.27 28.58
C ARG A 107 -23.81 12.71 29.97
N TRP A 108 -22.53 12.67 30.32
CA TRP A 108 -22.04 12.24 31.63
C TRP A 108 -21.47 13.39 32.47
N ALA A 109 -21.59 14.64 32.00
CA ALA A 109 -21.14 15.84 32.70
C ALA A 109 -22.02 16.18 33.92
N ASP A 110 -21.44 16.85 34.91
CA ASP A 110 -22.11 17.22 36.16
C ASP A 110 -22.84 18.56 36.04
N LEU A 111 -23.87 18.60 35.19
CA LEU A 111 -24.60 19.84 34.86
C LEU A 111 -25.72 20.19 35.86
N ASP A 112 -26.19 19.22 36.65
CA ASP A 112 -27.27 19.44 37.62
C ASP A 112 -26.70 19.72 39.02
N PRO A 113 -26.70 20.98 39.49
CA PRO A 113 -26.20 21.33 40.82
C PRO A 113 -27.04 20.72 41.95
N LEU A 114 -28.30 20.33 41.68
CA LEU A 114 -29.19 19.73 42.66
C LEU A 114 -29.10 18.20 42.68
N LYS A 115 -28.36 17.59 41.75
CA LYS A 115 -28.14 16.13 41.63
C LYS A 115 -29.44 15.32 41.74
N ARG A 116 -30.52 15.81 41.12
CA ARG A 116 -31.84 15.19 41.16
C ARG A 116 -31.96 14.02 40.21
N THR A 117 -31.17 14.03 39.13
CA THR A 117 -31.08 12.94 38.17
C THR A 117 -29.82 12.13 38.41
N GLU A 118 -29.99 10.80 38.43
CA GLU A 118 -28.85 9.89 38.43
C GLU A 118 -28.16 9.94 37.06
N ARG A 119 -26.83 9.83 37.07
CA ARG A 119 -26.06 9.84 35.82
C ARG A 119 -26.34 8.57 35.03
N PRO A 120 -26.65 8.66 33.74
CA PRO A 120 -26.86 7.48 32.92
C PRO A 120 -25.55 6.68 32.82
N VAL A 121 -25.67 5.36 32.88
CA VAL A 121 -24.55 4.47 32.56
C VAL A 121 -24.38 4.44 31.04
N ILE A 122 -23.22 4.89 30.56
CA ILE A 122 -22.88 4.92 29.13
C ILE A 122 -21.71 3.94 28.93
N PRO A 123 -21.97 2.71 28.44
CA PRO A 123 -20.93 1.70 28.26
C PRO A 123 -19.76 2.16 27.39
N GLU A 124 -20.02 3.00 26.39
CA GLU A 124 -19.02 3.46 25.43
C GLU A 124 -17.98 4.42 26.05
N LEU A 125 -18.24 4.97 27.25
CA LEU A 125 -17.27 5.75 28.03
C LEU A 125 -16.40 4.87 28.96
N ASP A 126 -16.74 3.60 29.11
CA ASP A 126 -15.97 2.65 29.90
C ASP A 126 -14.82 2.07 29.05
N PRO A 127 -13.55 2.16 29.50
CA PRO A 127 -12.44 1.46 28.85
C PRO A 127 -12.67 -0.04 28.69
N GLY A 128 -13.39 -0.67 29.63
CA GLY A 128 -13.72 -2.09 29.57
C GLY A 128 -14.52 -2.48 28.33
N PHE A 129 -15.33 -1.57 27.79
CA PHE A 129 -16.09 -1.79 26.54
C PHE A 129 -15.18 -2.05 25.33
N TYR A 130 -13.97 -1.48 25.33
CA TYR A 130 -12.99 -1.66 24.26
C TYR A 130 -11.95 -2.76 24.54
N GLY A 131 -12.15 -3.54 25.61
CA GLY A 131 -11.25 -4.63 25.99
C GLY A 131 -10.02 -4.18 26.77
N PHE A 132 -9.99 -2.96 27.33
CA PHE A 132 -8.94 -2.57 28.27
C PHE A 132 -9.16 -3.22 29.62
N THR A 133 -8.09 -3.78 30.17
CA THR A 133 -8.03 -4.32 31.53
C THR A 133 -7.32 -3.34 32.46
N ASP A 134 -7.35 -3.61 33.78
CA ASP A 134 -6.62 -2.78 34.74
C ASP A 134 -5.09 -2.78 34.48
N ALA A 135 -4.56 -3.89 33.95
CA ALA A 135 -3.16 -3.99 33.55
C ALA A 135 -2.78 -3.04 32.40
N ASP A 136 -3.76 -2.59 31.60
CA ASP A 136 -3.53 -1.70 30.47
C ASP A 136 -3.50 -0.21 30.87
N MET A 137 -3.89 0.11 32.11
CA MET A 137 -4.02 1.49 32.59
C MET A 137 -2.69 2.26 32.59
N ASP A 138 -1.58 1.53 32.78
CA ASP A 138 -0.24 2.10 32.84
C ASP A 138 0.49 2.03 31.48
N ILE A 139 -0.17 1.53 30.43
CA ILE A 139 0.38 1.56 29.07
C ILE A 139 0.40 3.01 28.57
N VAL A 140 1.55 3.41 28.03
CA VAL A 140 1.76 4.75 27.46
C VAL A 140 1.31 4.78 26.01
N PHE A 141 0.34 5.64 25.71
CA PHE A 141 -0.18 5.87 24.37
C PHE A 141 0.29 7.22 23.81
N ASN A 142 0.34 7.31 22.47
CA ASN A 142 0.57 8.58 21.79
C ASN A 142 -0.75 9.36 21.72
N THR A 143 -0.72 10.61 22.20
CA THR A 143 -1.89 11.49 22.33
C THR A 143 -1.64 12.85 21.68
N SER A 144 -0.74 12.92 20.69
CA SER A 144 -0.37 14.17 20.02
C SER A 144 -1.57 14.93 19.43
N ASN A 145 -2.59 14.21 18.92
CA ASN A 145 -3.81 14.78 18.34
C ASN A 145 -4.87 15.22 19.38
N THR A 146 -4.59 15.05 20.68
CA THR A 146 -5.56 15.35 21.74
C THR A 146 -5.28 16.67 22.46
N PHE A 147 -4.10 17.27 22.24
CA PHE A 147 -3.72 18.60 22.74
C PHE A 147 -3.88 18.80 24.27
N PHE A 148 -3.57 17.78 25.07
CA PHE A 148 -3.53 17.88 26.54
C PHE A 148 -2.17 18.35 27.10
N GLY A 149 -1.36 19.04 26.29
CA GLY A 149 -0.03 19.54 26.67
C GLY A 149 1.09 18.48 26.70
N LYS A 150 0.77 17.20 26.57
CA LYS A 150 1.75 16.10 26.41
C LYS A 150 1.46 15.29 25.15
N ASN A 151 2.52 14.88 24.45
CA ASN A 151 2.42 14.03 23.25
C ASN A 151 2.26 12.53 23.57
N LYS A 152 2.56 12.13 24.81
CA LYS A 152 2.42 10.77 25.31
C LYS A 152 1.97 10.81 26.76
N MET A 153 1.09 9.91 27.16
CA MET A 153 0.63 9.73 28.53
C MET A 153 0.11 8.31 28.74
N THR A 154 -0.01 7.88 29.99
CA THR A 154 -0.64 6.59 30.32
C THR A 154 -2.13 6.63 30.04
N LEU A 155 -2.77 5.47 29.84
CA LEU A 155 -4.23 5.40 29.67
C LEU A 155 -4.97 5.99 30.87
N ARG A 156 -4.43 5.79 32.09
CA ARG A 156 -4.94 6.40 33.32
C ARG A 156 -4.94 7.93 33.27
N GLU A 157 -3.81 8.54 32.92
CA GLU A 157 -3.70 10.00 32.77
C GLU A 157 -4.63 10.51 31.67
N LEU A 158 -4.71 9.79 30.54
CA LEU A 158 -5.59 10.14 29.42
C LEU A 158 -7.06 10.18 29.84
N LEU A 159 -7.54 9.15 30.56
CA LEU A 159 -8.92 9.09 31.03
C LEU A 159 -9.26 10.20 32.01
N GLN A 160 -8.34 10.54 32.91
CA GLN A 160 -8.52 11.66 33.81
C GLN A 160 -8.68 12.98 33.04
N ASN A 161 -7.82 13.24 32.07
CA ASN A 161 -7.88 14.45 31.24
C ASN A 161 -9.16 14.51 30.39
N LEU A 162 -9.58 13.38 29.81
CA LEU A 162 -10.83 13.30 29.05
C LEU A 162 -12.05 13.59 29.93
N ARG A 163 -12.12 13.01 31.12
CA ARG A 163 -13.21 13.26 32.08
C ARG A 163 -13.22 14.71 32.56
N GLN A 164 -12.05 15.28 32.87
CA GLN A 164 -11.96 16.67 33.29
C GLN A 164 -12.40 17.63 32.19
N THR A 165 -12.10 17.32 30.92
CA THR A 165 -12.40 18.18 29.78
C THR A 165 -13.86 18.08 29.31
N TYR A 166 -14.38 16.86 29.16
CA TYR A 166 -15.67 16.62 28.51
C TYR A 166 -16.80 16.25 29.48
N CYS A 167 -16.47 15.86 30.71
CA CYS A 167 -17.42 15.43 31.73
C CYS A 167 -17.36 16.28 33.00
N GLY A 168 -16.81 17.49 32.91
CA GLY A 168 -16.76 18.46 34.00
C GLY A 168 -18.14 19.06 34.34
N THR A 169 -18.12 20.20 35.01
CA THR A 169 -19.27 21.04 35.36
C THR A 169 -19.45 22.18 34.37
#